data_AF-A0A379SVN6-F1
#
_entry.id   AF-A0A379SVN6-F1
#
_cell.length_a   1.000
_cell.length_b   1.000
_cell.length_c   1.000
_cell.angle_alpha   90.00
_cell.angle_beta   90.00
_cell.angle_gamma   90.00
#
_symmetry.space_group_name_H-M   'P 1'
#
loop_
_entity.id
_entity.type
_entity.pdbx_description
1 polymer ?
#
loop_
_entity_poly.entity_id
_entity_poly.type
_entity_poly.pdbx_seq_one_letter_code
_entity_poly.pdbx_strand_id
1 'polypeptide(L)' 'MIPIRLRDHVFYTAFAPYKNPKVAIALILENGGSDGVTAAPVMRKILDHLFDPQADTTQPGQTP' A
#
# COMPACT_ATOMS: atom_id res chain seq x y z
N MET A 1 23.93 3.87 -10.99
CA MET A 1 22.53 3.42 -10.81
C MET A 1 22.52 1.90 -10.78
N ILE A 2 21.85 1.27 -9.81
CA ILE A 2 21.76 -0.20 -9.69
C ILE A 2 20.71 -0.73 -10.68
N PRO A 3 21.01 -1.78 -11.49
CA PRO A 3 20.04 -2.43 -12.37
C PRO A 3 18.80 -2.89 -11.60
N ILE A 4 17.59 -2.77 -12.20
CA ILE A 4 16.33 -3.10 -11.50
C ILE A 4 16.36 -4.50 -10.88
N ARG A 5 16.81 -5.51 -11.62
CA ARG A 5 16.86 -6.92 -11.16
C ARG A 5 17.81 -7.17 -9.97
N LEU A 6 18.64 -6.20 -9.61
CA LEU A 6 19.60 -6.28 -8.50
C LEU A 6 19.24 -5.34 -7.35
N ARG A 7 18.09 -4.66 -7.41
CA ARG A 7 17.60 -3.83 -6.30
C ARG A 7 16.97 -4.71 -5.23
N ASP A 8 17.01 -4.24 -3.99
CA ASP A 8 16.36 -4.96 -2.90
C ASP A 8 14.84 -5.07 -3.14
N HIS A 9 14.21 -6.08 -2.57
CA HIS A 9 12.76 -6.14 -2.48
C HIS A 9 12.28 -5.27 -1.31
N VAL A 10 11.11 -4.65 -1.45
CA VAL A 10 10.46 -3.97 -0.31
C VAL A 10 9.43 -4.92 0.28
N PHE A 11 9.56 -5.20 1.57
CA PHE A 11 8.60 -6.00 2.32
C PHE A 11 7.76 -5.11 3.23
N TYR A 12 6.48 -5.44 3.38
CA TYR A 12 5.59 -4.76 4.30
C TYR A 12 4.53 -5.70 4.82
N THR A 13 4.32 -5.71 6.14
CA THR A 13 3.27 -6.49 6.78
C THR A 13 2.33 -5.57 7.55
N ALA A 14 1.04 -5.84 7.48
CA ALA A 14 0.03 -5.08 8.20
C ALA A 14 -1.11 -5.98 8.68
N PHE A 15 -1.82 -5.53 9.71
CA PHE A 15 -3.12 -6.07 10.08
C PHE A 15 -4.07 -4.92 10.45
N ALA A 16 -5.37 -5.12 10.22
CA ALA A 16 -6.38 -4.11 10.51
C ALA A 16 -7.76 -4.73 10.77
N PRO A 17 -8.63 -4.06 11.57
CA PRO A 17 -8.34 -2.90 12.44
C PRO A 17 -7.48 -3.25 13.66
N TYR A 18 -6.85 -2.26 14.31
CA TYR A 18 -5.95 -2.50 15.47
C TYR A 18 -6.65 -3.18 16.65
N LYS A 19 -7.85 -2.71 17.03
CA LYS A 19 -8.56 -3.22 18.22
C LYS A 19 -9.13 -4.63 18.06
N ASN A 20 -9.59 -4.99 16.86
CA ASN A 20 -10.16 -6.31 16.56
C ASN A 20 -9.79 -6.69 15.12
N PRO A 21 -8.59 -7.25 14.89
CA PRO A 21 -8.07 -7.52 13.56
C PRO A 21 -8.98 -8.46 12.76
N LYS A 22 -9.26 -8.08 11.51
CA LYS A 22 -10.07 -8.89 10.57
C LYS A 22 -9.24 -9.41 9.40
N VAL A 23 -8.19 -8.69 9.04
CA VAL A 23 -7.32 -9.00 7.90
C VAL A 23 -5.86 -8.84 8.33
N ALA A 24 -5.01 -9.75 7.88
CA ALA A 24 -3.55 -9.64 7.91
C ALA A 24 -3.01 -9.74 6.48
N ILE A 25 -2.01 -8.92 6.14
CA ILE A 25 -1.49 -8.76 4.78
C ILE A 25 0.03 -8.81 4.82
N ALA A 26 0.63 -9.59 3.93
CA ALA A 26 2.05 -9.52 3.58
C ALA A 26 2.18 -9.04 2.13
N LEU A 27 2.98 -7.99 1.92
CA LEU A 27 3.20 -7.36 0.63
C LEU A 27 4.69 -7.40 0.30
N ILE A 28 5.00 -7.74 -0.95
CA ILE A 28 6.33 -7.60 -1.55
C ILE A 28 6.22 -6.68 -2.76
N LEU A 29 7.10 -5.68 -2.84
CA LEU A 29 7.38 -4.97 -4.08
C LEU A 29 8.71 -5.48 -4.62
N GLU A 30 8.65 -6.26 -5.68
CA GLU A 30 9.84 -6.83 -6.29
C GLU A 30 10.78 -5.73 -6.78
N ASN A 31 12.05 -5.77 -6.36
CA ASN A 31 13.09 -4.85 -6.83
C ASN A 31 12.77 -3.36 -6.56
N GLY A 32 11.88 -3.09 -5.59
CA GLY A 32 11.44 -1.74 -5.24
C GLY A 32 12.45 -0.98 -4.40
N GLY A 33 13.47 -1.63 -3.84
CA GLY A 33 14.49 -1.06 -2.97
C GLY A 33 15.40 -0.08 -3.70
N SER A 34 14.93 1.15 -3.81
CA SER A 34 15.71 2.32 -4.22
C SER A 34 15.35 3.49 -3.32
N ASP A 35 16.23 4.47 -3.20
CA ASP A 35 16.06 5.64 -2.34
C ASP A 35 14.66 6.27 -2.51
N GLY A 36 13.83 6.16 -1.47
CA GLY A 36 12.49 6.79 -1.40
C GLY A 36 11.31 5.92 -1.82
N VAL A 37 11.50 4.71 -2.35
CA VAL A 37 10.38 3.79 -2.64
C VAL A 37 9.94 3.08 -1.37
N THR A 38 8.64 3.12 -1.09
CA THR A 38 8.03 2.49 0.10
C THR A 38 6.73 1.79 -0.27
N ALA A 39 6.46 0.69 0.42
CA ALA A 39 5.25 -0.11 0.27
C ALA A 39 4.05 0.45 1.07
N ALA A 40 4.27 1.41 1.98
CA ALA A 40 3.22 1.95 2.85
C ALA A 40 2.04 2.59 2.09
N PRO A 41 2.23 3.42 1.03
CA PRO A 41 1.11 3.99 0.28
C PRO A 41 0.28 2.94 -0.47
N VAL A 42 0.93 1.86 -0.95
CA VAL A 42 0.24 0.73 -1.59
C VAL A 42 -0.59 -0.02 -0.57
N MET A 43 -0.01 -0.34 0.59
CA MET A 43 -0.72 -0.98 1.70
C MET A 43 -1.92 -0.15 2.15
N ARG A 44 -1.76 1.19 2.21
CA ARG A 44 -2.85 2.11 2.58
C ARG A 44 -4.04 1.99 1.62
N LYS A 45 -3.80 2.04 0.30
CA LYS A 45 -4.86 1.88 -0.71
C LYS A 45 -5.59 0.54 -0.60
N ILE A 46 -4.85 -0.55 -0.34
CA ILE A 46 -5.46 -1.88 -0.13
C ILE A 46 -6.38 -1.85 1.10
N LEU A 47 -5.90 -1.30 2.22
CA LEU A 47 -6.70 -1.21 3.45
C LEU A 47 -7.90 -0.27 3.29
N ASP A 48 -7.75 0.87 2.62
CA ASP A 48 -8.86 1.78 2.31
C ASP A 48 -9.90 1.06 1.46
N HIS A 49 -9.51 0.34 0.40
CA HIS A 49 -10.47 -0.43 -0.40
C HIS A 49 -11.23 -1.48 0.42
N LEU A 50 -10.56 -2.12 1.39
CA LEU A 50 -11.18 -3.16 2.24
C LEU A 50 -12.12 -2.59 3.32
N PHE A 51 -11.84 -1.39 3.84
CA PHE A 51 -12.51 -0.86 5.03
C PHE A 51 -13.25 0.47 4.81
N ASP A 52 -12.97 1.18 3.73
CA ASP A 52 -13.60 2.45 3.32
C ASP A 52 -13.87 2.48 1.80
N PRO A 53 -14.91 1.78 1.32
CA PRO A 53 -15.21 1.68 -0.11
C PRO A 53 -15.57 3.00 -0.80
N GLN A 54 -15.80 4.08 -0.04
CA GLN A 54 -16.14 5.40 -0.58
C GLN A 54 -14.90 6.31 -0.76
N ALA A 55 -13.73 5.89 -0.27
CA ALA A 55 -12.49 6.65 -0.41
C ALA A 55 -12.07 6.85 -1.88
N ASP A 56 -12.37 5.88 -2.77
CA ASP A 56 -12.05 5.96 -4.21
C ASP A 56 -13.10 6.72 -5.04
N THR A 57 -14.31 6.97 -4.51
CA THR A 57 -15.39 7.66 -5.24
C THR A 57 -15.31 9.18 -5.18
N THR A 58 -14.44 9.76 -4.34
CA THR A 58 -14.22 11.21 -4.32
C THR A 58 -13.28 11.59 -5.46
N GLN A 59 -13.81 11.61 -6.68
CA GLN A 59 -13.12 12.19 -7.83
C GLN A 59 -12.87 13.69 -7.58
N PRO A 60 -11.63 14.20 -7.76
CA PRO A 60 -11.34 15.63 -7.71
C PRO A 60 -12.02 16.31 -8.91
N GLY A 61 -13.27 16.73 -8.75
CA GLY A 61 -14.04 17.37 -9.82
C GLY A 61 -15.55 17.48 -9.59
N GLN A 62 -16.10 16.90 -8.52
CA GLN A 62 -17.52 17.08 -8.20
C GLN A 62 -17.69 18.18 -7.15
N THR A 63 -17.70 19.43 -7.63
CA THR A 63 -18.29 20.57 -6.90
C THR A 63 -19.82 20.48 -7.07
N PRO A 64 -20.64 20.71 -6.03
CA PRO A 64 -22.08 20.90 -6.23
C PRO A 64 -22.40 22.08 -7.14
#